data_AF-A0A943GMN6-F1
#
_entry.id   AF-A0A943GMN6-F1
#
_cell.length_a   1.000
_cell.length_b   1.000
_cell.length_c   1.000
_cell.angle_alpha   90.00
_cell.angle_beta   90.00
_cell.angle_gamma   90.00
#
_symmetry.space_group_name_H-M   'P 1'
#
loop_
_entity.id
_entity.type
_entity.pdbx_description
1 polymer ?
#
loop_
_entity_poly.entity_id
_entity_poly.type
_entity_poly.pdbx_seq_one_letter_code
_entity_poly.pdbx_strand_id
1 'polypeptide(L)'
;MNLLEIQRFEHLERFQTDLYLVFGFLQRRWDKEKLREFIEKNKERFQDLREDAYDVIQAYGKVSALKKIKEVCRTETGGYDMCQAWNEIMEEERMKGKEMGLRLGEKKGERRGEKRGEKRGEERMGRLIEILAEQKDLETLQKAAKNRTYRKKLYKELGI
;
A
#
# COMPACT_ATOMS: atom_id res chain seq x y z
N MET A 1 29.35 -0.34 19.47
CA MET A 1 28.13 -0.80 20.16
C MET A 1 27.68 -2.12 19.51
N ASN A 2 27.58 -3.21 20.26
CA ASN A 2 27.18 -4.52 19.71
C ASN A 2 25.65 -4.68 19.76
N LEU A 3 24.99 -4.65 18.59
CA LEU A 3 23.53 -4.68 18.49
C LEU A 3 22.91 -5.98 19.02
N LEU A 4 23.68 -7.08 19.06
CA LEU A 4 23.24 -8.38 19.59
C LEU A 4 23.14 -8.40 21.12
N GLU A 5 23.93 -7.58 21.82
CA GLU A 5 23.87 -7.46 23.28
C GLU A 5 22.65 -6.67 23.74
N ILE A 6 22.25 -5.64 22.98
CA ILE A 6 21.06 -4.81 23.26
C ILE A 6 19.77 -5.64 23.25
N GLN A 7 19.68 -6.61 22.34
CA GLN A 7 18.54 -7.51 22.23
C GLN A 7 18.40 -8.47 23.43
N ARG A 8 19.51 -8.74 24.13
CA ARG A 8 19.57 -9.65 25.27
C ARG A 8 19.68 -8.93 26.62
N PHE A 9 19.70 -7.60 26.60
CA PHE A 9 19.89 -6.82 27.82
C PHE A 9 18.60 -6.82 28.64
N GLU A 10 18.65 -7.51 29.77
CA GLU A 10 17.60 -7.51 30.78
C GLU A 10 17.71 -6.25 31.66
N HIS A 11 16.62 -5.85 32.31
CA HIS A 11 16.57 -4.71 33.22
C HIS A 11 16.78 -3.32 32.61
N LEU A 12 16.16 -3.06 31.45
CA LEU A 12 16.18 -1.72 30.83
C LEU A 12 15.77 -0.61 31.80
N GLU A 13 14.83 -0.88 32.71
CA GLU A 13 14.32 0.06 33.71
C GLU A 13 15.40 0.68 34.61
N ARG A 14 16.59 0.06 34.69
CA ARG A 14 17.74 0.61 35.43
C ARG A 14 18.38 1.81 34.74
N PHE A 15 18.15 1.99 33.44
CA PHE A 15 18.58 3.18 32.72
C PHE A 15 17.55 4.29 32.93
N GLN A 16 17.93 5.36 33.62
CA GLN A 16 17.07 6.53 33.85
C GLN A 16 17.21 7.61 32.77
N THR A 17 18.02 7.37 31.74
CA THR A 17 18.34 8.31 30.66
C THR A 17 17.74 7.86 29.33
N ASP A 18 17.99 8.61 28.25
CA ASP A 18 17.56 8.24 26.89
C ASP A 18 18.07 6.88 26.41
N LEU A 19 19.07 6.30 27.08
CA LEU A 19 19.52 4.94 26.81
C LEU A 19 18.40 3.91 26.96
N TYR A 20 17.49 4.12 27.92
CA TYR A 20 16.27 3.31 28.05
C TYR A 20 15.38 3.40 26.81
N LEU A 21 15.20 4.61 26.27
CA LEU A 21 14.36 4.87 25.10
C LEU A 21 14.98 4.26 23.85
N VAL A 22 16.28 4.47 23.65
CA VAL A 22 17.04 3.89 22.53
C VAL A 22 16.98 2.37 22.56
N PHE A 23 17.31 1.74 23.68
CA PHE A 23 17.31 0.28 23.76
C PHE A 23 15.90 -0.30 23.67
N GLY A 24 14.94 0.33 24.34
CA GLY A 24 13.54 -0.10 24.27
C GLY A 24 12.97 -0.01 22.86
N PHE A 25 13.34 1.02 22.09
CA PHE A 25 13.04 1.13 20.66
C PHE A 25 13.72 0.02 19.88
N LEU A 26 15.05 -0.14 20.02
CA LEU A 26 15.85 -1.09 19.26
C LEU A 26 15.45 -2.56 19.51
N GLN A 27 14.99 -2.90 20.72
CA GLN A 27 14.45 -4.22 21.05
C GLN A 27 13.14 -4.51 20.32
N ARG A 28 12.32 -3.49 20.06
CA ARG A 28 10.98 -3.62 19.44
C ARG A 28 10.94 -3.32 17.95
N ARG A 29 12.08 -2.96 17.35
CA ARG A 29 12.18 -2.49 15.95
C ARG A 29 11.56 -3.39 14.86
N TRP A 30 11.34 -4.68 15.16
CA TRP A 30 10.77 -5.64 14.21
C TRP A 30 9.27 -5.87 14.40
N ASP A 31 8.69 -5.36 15.48
CA ASP A 31 7.28 -5.51 15.83
C ASP A 31 6.65 -4.13 15.93
N LYS A 32 5.95 -3.76 14.85
CA LYS A 32 5.36 -2.43 14.67
C LYS A 32 4.41 -2.05 15.80
N GLU A 33 3.61 -3.00 16.27
CA GLU A 33 2.62 -2.77 17.32
C GLU A 33 3.30 -2.61 18.68
N LYS A 34 4.25 -3.48 19.02
CA LYS A 34 5.03 -3.31 20.26
C LYS A 34 5.82 -2.02 20.27
N LEU A 35 6.39 -1.62 19.13
CA LEU A 35 7.12 -0.37 19.00
C LEU A 35 6.19 0.84 19.19
N ARG A 36 4.99 0.82 18.59
CA ARG A 36 3.95 1.83 18.79
C ARG A 36 3.58 1.97 20.27
N GLU A 37 3.26 0.85 20.92
CA GLU A 37 2.91 0.84 22.35
C GLU A 37 4.04 1.40 23.21
N PHE A 38 5.29 1.09 22.87
CA PHE A 38 6.45 1.60 23.59
C PHE A 38 6.66 3.11 23.41
N ILE A 39 6.48 3.63 22.19
CA ILE A 39 6.55 5.06 21.92
C ILE A 39 5.44 5.78 22.71
N GLU A 40 4.20 5.29 22.63
CA GLU A 40 3.06 5.90 23.33
C GLU A 40 3.24 5.89 24.85
N LYS A 41 3.67 4.76 25.41
CA LYS A 41 3.92 4.62 26.86
C LYS A 41 5.00 5.60 27.36
N ASN A 42 5.92 6.03 26.50
CA ASN A 42 7.02 6.93 26.85
C ASN A 42 6.91 8.30 26.15
N LYS A 43 5.70 8.69 25.74
CA LYS A 43 5.43 9.90 24.96
C LYS A 43 6.09 11.15 25.53
N GLU A 44 5.99 11.38 26.84
CA GLU A 44 6.57 12.58 27.49
C GLU A 44 8.09 12.69 27.30
N ARG A 45 8.78 11.57 27.15
CA ARG A 45 10.23 11.52 26.93
C ARG A 45 10.59 11.46 25.44
N PHE A 46 9.67 10.98 24.61
CA PHE A 46 9.84 10.89 23.16
C PHE A 46 9.43 12.15 22.41
N GLN A 47 8.66 13.05 23.02
CA GLN A 47 8.28 14.33 22.41
C GLN A 47 9.46 15.31 22.26
N ASP A 48 10.56 15.10 22.98
CA ASP A 48 11.78 15.93 22.87
C ASP A 48 13.05 15.10 23.11
N LEU A 49 13.32 14.16 22.19
CA LEU A 49 14.47 13.27 22.29
C LEU A 49 15.77 14.00 21.89
N ARG A 50 16.84 13.84 22.68
CA ARG A 50 18.15 14.40 22.35
C ARG A 50 18.71 13.85 21.04
N GLU A 51 19.50 14.66 20.34
CA GLU A 51 20.04 14.34 19.02
C GLU A 51 20.87 13.05 19.00
N ASP A 52 21.71 12.83 20.01
CA ASP A 52 22.55 11.62 20.11
C ASP A 52 21.70 10.34 20.20
N ALA A 53 20.62 10.38 20.99
CA ALA A 53 19.67 9.29 21.10
C ALA A 53 18.87 9.09 19.80
N TYR A 54 18.44 10.19 19.16
CA TYR A 54 17.79 10.15 17.85
C TYR A 54 18.69 9.47 16.81
N ASP A 55 19.95 9.89 16.71
CA ASP A 55 20.89 9.40 15.71
C ASP A 55 21.18 7.91 15.87
N VAL A 56 21.26 7.40 17.12
CA VAL A 56 21.38 5.96 17.38
C VAL A 56 20.13 5.21 16.92
N ILE A 57 18.93 5.71 17.23
CA ILE A 57 17.68 5.10 16.75
C ILE A 57 17.61 5.14 15.22
N GLN A 58 17.97 6.25 14.58
CA GLN A 58 17.99 6.37 13.13
C GLN A 58 18.96 5.37 12.50
N ALA A 59 20.17 5.23 13.04
CA ALA A 59 21.22 4.36 12.50
C ALA A 59 20.90 2.86 12.68
N TYR A 60 20.32 2.47 13.83
CA TYR A 60 20.17 1.05 14.19
C TYR A 60 18.71 0.57 14.25
N GLY A 61 17.73 1.48 14.25
CA GLY A 61 16.31 1.20 14.41
C GLY A 61 15.63 0.60 13.18
N LYS A 62 16.34 0.48 12.04
CA LYS A 62 15.81 -0.10 10.80
C LYS A 62 14.56 0.60 10.25
N VAL A 63 14.35 1.86 10.64
CA VAL A 63 13.30 2.73 10.10
C VAL A 63 13.94 3.77 9.19
N SER A 64 14.11 3.44 7.90
CA SER A 64 14.82 4.30 6.94
C SER A 64 14.17 5.66 6.72
N ALA A 65 12.88 5.79 7.05
CA ALA A 65 12.14 7.04 6.92
C ALA A 65 12.61 8.10 7.92
N LEU A 66 13.16 7.72 9.09
CA LEU A 66 13.68 8.66 10.09
C LEU A 66 14.71 9.63 9.48
N LYS A 67 15.60 9.13 8.60
CA LYS A 67 16.58 9.97 7.90
C LYS A 67 15.94 11.11 7.10
N LYS A 68 14.72 10.93 6.58
CA LYS A 68 14.03 11.92 5.74
C LYS A 68 13.24 12.93 6.56
N ILE A 69 12.83 12.56 7.77
CA ILE A 69 11.93 13.37 8.60
C ILE A 69 12.63 14.05 9.78
N LYS A 70 13.96 13.88 9.93
CA LYS A 70 14.74 14.45 11.04
C LYS A 70 14.43 15.92 11.29
N GLU A 71 14.47 16.77 10.26
CA GLU A 71 14.15 18.20 10.42
C GLU A 71 12.65 18.49 10.59
N VAL A 72 11.77 17.59 10.12
CA VAL A 72 10.30 17.75 10.28
C VAL A 72 9.90 17.58 11.73
N CYS A 73 10.56 16.67 12.45
CA CYS A 73 10.28 16.39 13.86
C CYS A 73 11.17 17.18 14.83
N ARG A 74 11.92 18.19 14.37
CA ARG A 74 12.78 18.97 15.27
C ARG A 74 11.93 19.90 16.15
N THR A 75 12.18 19.87 17.45
CA THR A 75 11.49 20.70 18.44
C THR A 75 12.13 22.08 18.57
N GLU A 76 11.41 23.03 19.16
CA GLU A 76 11.92 24.39 19.43
C GLU A 76 13.11 24.39 20.42
N THR A 77 13.20 23.39 21.30
CA THR A 77 14.29 23.19 22.26
C THR A 77 15.53 22.52 21.63
N GLY A 78 15.45 22.14 20.36
CA GLY A 78 16.55 21.52 19.60
C GLY A 78 16.63 20.00 19.70
N GLY A 79 15.71 19.34 20.39
CA GLY A 79 15.52 17.89 20.34
C GLY A 79 14.57 17.46 19.20
N TYR A 80 14.04 16.25 19.30
CA TYR A 80 13.26 15.61 18.25
C TYR A 80 12.01 14.90 18.78
N ASP A 81 10.84 15.24 18.23
CA ASP A 81 9.56 14.61 18.54
C ASP A 81 9.41 13.27 17.79
N MET A 82 9.75 12.19 18.49
CA MET A 82 9.64 10.83 17.98
C MET A 82 8.18 10.35 17.85
N CYS A 83 7.23 10.99 18.53
CA CYS A 83 5.81 10.68 18.40
C CYS A 83 5.26 11.24 17.09
N GLN A 84 5.59 12.49 16.77
CA GLN A 84 5.33 13.08 15.46
C GLN A 84 6.00 12.25 14.36
N ALA A 85 7.28 11.91 14.54
CA ALA A 85 8.03 11.09 13.60
C ALA A 85 7.33 9.75 13.29
N TRP A 86 6.87 9.06 14.32
CA TRP A 86 6.12 7.82 14.16
C TRP A 86 4.82 8.03 13.37
N ASN A 87 4.03 9.04 13.72
CA ASN A 87 2.75 9.31 13.06
C ASN A 87 2.92 9.64 11.57
N GLU A 88 3.90 10.47 11.21
CA GLU A 88 4.21 10.82 9.82
C GLU A 88 4.59 9.59 9.00
N ILE A 89 5.47 8.74 9.54
CA ILE A 89 5.90 7.50 8.86
C ILE A 89 4.70 6.56 8.66
N MET A 90 3.88 6.39 9.68
CA MET A 90 2.72 5.50 9.64
C MET A 90 1.67 5.98 8.64
N GLU A 91 1.44 7.29 8.57
CA GLU A 91 0.50 7.90 7.62
C GLU A 91 1.01 7.78 6.18
N GLU A 92 2.30 8.02 5.94
CA GLU A 92 2.92 7.83 4.62
C GLU A 92 2.79 6.36 4.16
N GLU A 93 3.09 5.39 5.03
CA GLU A 93 2.90 3.96 4.73
C GLU A 93 1.44 3.61 4.44
N ARG A 94 0.50 4.17 5.22
CA ARG A 94 -0.93 3.97 5.00
C ARG A 94 -1.37 4.50 3.65
N MET A 95 -0.88 5.68 3.26
CA MET A 95 -1.21 6.31 1.97
C MET A 95 -0.62 5.52 0.80
N LYS A 96 0.65 5.09 0.88
CA LYS A 96 1.25 4.18 -0.12
C LYS A 96 0.48 2.87 -0.26
N GLY A 97 0.04 2.30 0.86
CA GLY A 97 -0.78 1.10 0.88
C GLY A 97 -2.12 1.30 0.16
N LYS A 98 -2.81 2.41 0.42
CA LYS A 98 -4.07 2.77 -0.28
C LYS A 98 -3.86 2.96 -1.77
N GLU A 99 -2.84 3.73 -2.17
CA GLU A 99 -2.51 3.98 -3.58
C GLU A 99 -2.19 2.68 -4.33
N MET A 100 -1.34 1.83 -3.74
CA MET A 100 -1.02 0.52 -4.31
C MET A 100 -2.27 -0.35 -4.44
N GLY A 101 -3.14 -0.34 -3.43
CA GLY A 101 -4.41 -1.06 -3.44
C GLY A 101 -5.33 -0.63 -4.57
N LEU A 102 -5.50 0.69 -4.77
CA LEU A 102 -6.28 1.26 -5.87
C LEU A 102 -5.73 0.84 -7.23
N ARG A 103 -4.43 1.03 -7.46
CA ARG A 103 -3.77 0.68 -8.72
C ARG A 103 -3.88 -0.81 -9.05
N LEU A 104 -3.72 -1.68 -8.05
CA LEU A 104 -3.91 -3.12 -8.21
C LEU A 104 -5.37 -3.47 -8.50
N GLY A 105 -6.30 -2.78 -7.85
CA GLY A 105 -7.74 -2.90 -8.06
C GLY A 105 -8.14 -2.56 -9.50
N GLU A 106 -7.70 -1.41 -10.00
CA GLU A 106 -7.94 -0.96 -11.39
C GLU A 106 -7.39 -1.96 -12.40
N LYS A 107 -6.11 -2.34 -12.28
CA LYS A 107 -5.47 -3.30 -13.19
C LYS A 107 -6.16 -4.67 -13.19
N LYS A 108 -6.62 -5.13 -12.03
CA LYS A 108 -7.41 -6.37 -11.92
C LYS A 108 -8.80 -6.19 -12.54
N GLY A 109 -9.43 -5.05 -12.33
CA GLY A 109 -10.73 -4.70 -12.87
C GLY A 109 -10.71 -4.66 -14.40
N GLU A 110 -9.74 -3.97 -14.99
CA GLU A 110 -9.53 -3.86 -16.43
C GLU A 110 -9.34 -5.25 -17.06
N ARG A 111 -8.39 -6.05 -16.57
CA ARG A 111 -8.16 -7.42 -17.06
C ARG A 111 -9.41 -8.31 -16.98
N ARG A 112 -10.18 -8.19 -15.89
CA ARG A 112 -11.45 -8.93 -15.73
C ARG A 112 -12.50 -8.42 -16.71
N GLY A 113 -12.58 -7.11 -16.91
CA GLY A 113 -13.49 -6.46 -17.84
C GLY A 113 -13.22 -6.87 -19.28
N GLU A 114 -11.96 -6.85 -19.70
CA GLU A 114 -11.50 -7.27 -21.03
C GLU A 114 -11.85 -8.73 -21.31
N LYS A 115 -11.43 -9.67 -20.44
CA LYS A 115 -11.76 -11.10 -20.58
C LYS A 115 -13.28 -11.36 -20.66
N ARG A 116 -14.06 -10.67 -19.82
CA ARG A 116 -15.54 -10.77 -19.86
C ARG A 116 -16.12 -10.12 -21.11
N GLY A 117 -15.50 -9.07 -21.62
CA GLY A 117 -15.89 -8.37 -22.84
C GLY A 117 -15.65 -9.23 -24.07
N GLU A 118 -14.47 -9.83 -24.17
CA GLU A 118 -14.06 -10.76 -25.22
C GLU A 118 -14.98 -11.98 -25.27
N LYS A 119 -15.12 -12.70 -24.14
CA LYS A 119 -16.02 -13.86 -24.04
C LYS A 119 -17.46 -13.54 -24.47
N ARG A 120 -18.04 -12.45 -23.93
CA ARG A 120 -19.39 -12.02 -24.33
C ARG A 120 -19.45 -11.59 -25.80
N GLY A 121 -18.37 -11.02 -26.33
CA GLY A 121 -18.26 -10.64 -27.73
C GLY A 121 -18.30 -11.85 -28.66
N GLU A 122 -17.52 -12.88 -28.34
CA GLU A 122 -17.48 -14.16 -29.05
C GLU A 122 -18.82 -14.90 -28.97
N GLU A 123 -19.40 -15.04 -27.78
CA GLU A 123 -20.71 -15.69 -27.59
C GLU A 123 -21.81 -15.03 -28.43
N ARG A 124 -21.84 -13.69 -28.46
CA ARG A 124 -22.81 -12.94 -29.26
C ARG A 124 -22.57 -13.08 -30.77
N MET A 125 -21.31 -13.07 -31.19
CA MET A 125 -20.98 -13.26 -32.60
C MET A 125 -21.31 -14.68 -33.05
N GLY A 126 -21.03 -15.70 -32.22
CA GLY A 126 -21.36 -17.09 -32.49
C GLY A 126 -22.86 -17.29 -32.71
N ARG A 127 -23.70 -16.79 -31.78
CA ARG A 127 -25.16 -16.83 -31.94
C ARG A 127 -25.66 -16.12 -33.19
N LEU A 128 -25.04 -14.98 -33.54
CA LEU A 128 -25.40 -14.26 -34.76
C LEU A 128 -25.06 -15.06 -36.01
N ILE A 129 -23.88 -15.68 -36.05
CA ILE A 129 -23.47 -16.55 -37.16
C ILE A 129 -24.44 -17.72 -37.32
N GLU A 130 -24.80 -18.37 -36.21
CA GLU A 130 -25.75 -19.49 -36.19
C GLU A 130 -27.10 -19.11 -36.80
N ILE A 131 -27.74 -18.05 -36.29
CA ILE A 131 -29.05 -17.57 -36.77
C ILE A 131 -29.02 -17.20 -38.26
N LEU A 132 -28.01 -16.44 -38.70
CA LEU A 132 -27.93 -15.99 -40.09
C LEU A 132 -27.55 -17.12 -41.06
N ALA A 133 -26.75 -18.09 -40.62
CA ALA A 133 -26.40 -19.27 -41.41
C ALA A 133 -27.62 -20.17 -41.64
N GLU A 134 -28.45 -20.39 -40.61
CA GLU A 134 -29.73 -21.11 -40.74
C GLU A 134 -30.68 -20.44 -41.75
N GLN A 135 -30.70 -19.11 -41.75
CA GLN A 135 -31.48 -18.31 -42.71
C GLN A 135 -30.83 -18.21 -44.09
N LYS A 136 -29.60 -18.72 -44.26
CA LYS A 136 -28.76 -18.57 -45.46
C LYS A 136 -28.54 -17.10 -45.86
N ASP A 137 -28.63 -16.17 -44.93
CA ASP A 137 -28.45 -14.72 -45.15
C ASP A 137 -26.98 -14.33 -45.01
N LEU A 138 -26.20 -14.70 -46.04
CA LEU A 138 -24.77 -14.39 -46.09
C LEU A 138 -24.50 -12.89 -46.28
N GLU A 139 -25.42 -12.15 -46.89
CA GLU A 139 -25.25 -10.72 -47.15
C GLU A 139 -25.31 -9.91 -45.84
N THR A 140 -26.32 -10.17 -45.01
CA THR A 140 -26.44 -9.56 -43.68
C THR A 140 -25.27 -9.95 -42.78
N LEU A 141 -24.81 -11.20 -42.85
CA LEU A 141 -23.65 -11.66 -42.08
C LEU A 141 -22.38 -10.89 -42.46
N GLN A 142 -22.09 -10.74 -43.76
CA GLN A 142 -20.94 -9.94 -44.21
C GLN A 142 -21.04 -8.48 -43.79
N LYS A 143 -22.24 -7.90 -43.87
CA LYS A 143 -22.51 -6.51 -43.44
C LYS A 143 -22.29 -6.35 -41.93
N ALA A 144 -22.76 -7.29 -41.11
CA ALA A 144 -22.58 -7.29 -39.65
C ALA A 144 -21.12 -7.55 -39.24
N ALA A 145 -20.38 -8.36 -39.99
CA ALA A 145 -18.95 -8.57 -39.74
C ALA A 145 -18.15 -7.26 -39.89
N LYS A 146 -18.46 -6.46 -40.92
CA LYS A 146 -17.74 -5.21 -41.25
C LYS A 146 -18.27 -3.97 -40.54
N ASN A 147 -19.53 -3.97 -40.08
CA ASN A 147 -20.17 -2.81 -39.47
C ASN A 147 -20.59 -3.08 -38.02
N ARG A 148 -19.80 -2.55 -37.08
CA ARG A 148 -20.05 -2.69 -35.63
C ARG A 148 -21.39 -2.11 -35.18
N THR A 149 -21.81 -0.98 -35.74
CA THR A 149 -23.06 -0.30 -35.36
C THR A 149 -24.27 -1.11 -35.82
N TYR A 150 -24.21 -1.59 -37.07
CA TYR A 150 -25.22 -2.48 -37.64
C TYR A 150 -25.29 -3.80 -36.85
N ARG A 151 -24.15 -4.43 -36.56
CA ARG A 151 -24.08 -5.64 -35.72
C ARG A 151 -24.70 -5.44 -34.33
N LYS A 152 -24.44 -4.30 -33.68
CA LYS A 152 -25.04 -3.98 -32.38
C LYS A 152 -26.56 -3.81 -32.46
N LYS A 153 -27.09 -3.27 -33.56
CA LYS A 153 -28.53 -3.16 -33.78
C LYS A 153 -29.13 -4.55 -33.98
N LEU A 154 -28.49 -5.36 -34.80
CA LEU A 154 -28.91 -6.72 -35.11
C LEU A 154 -28.92 -7.62 -33.87
N TYR A 155 -27.92 -7.48 -33.00
CA TYR A 155 -27.94 -8.16 -31.71
C TYR A 155 -29.19 -7.81 -30.87
N LYS A 156 -29.65 -6.56 -30.88
CA LYS A 156 -30.89 -6.19 -30.16
C LYS A 156 -32.13 -6.76 -30.83
N GLU A 157 -32.19 -6.68 -32.16
CA GLU A 157 -33.32 -7.17 -32.97
C GLU A 157 -33.49 -8.70 -32.82
N LEU A 158 -32.38 -9.44 -32.68
CA LEU A 158 -32.37 -10.91 -32.55
C LEU A 158 -32.29 -11.42 -31.10
N GLY A 159 -32.26 -10.53 -30.09
CA GLY A 159 -32.21 -10.92 -28.68
C GLY A 159 -30.87 -11.51 -28.20
N ILE A 160 -29.74 -11.07 -28.79
CA ILE A 160 -28.36 -11.59 -28.59
C ILE A 160 -27.51 -10.76 -27.63
#